data_AF-A0A0G0SBM8-F1
#
_entry.id   AF-A0A0G0SBM8-F1
#
_cell.length_a   1.000
_cell.length_b   1.000
_cell.length_c   1.000
_cell.angle_alpha   90.00
_cell.angle_beta   90.00
_cell.angle_gamma   90.00
#
_symmetry.space_group_name_H-M   'P 1'
#
loop_
_entity.id
_entity.type
_entity.pdbx_description
1 polymer ?
#
loop_
_entity_poly.entity_id
_entity_poly.type
_entity_poly.pdbx_seq_one_letter_code
_entity_poly.pdbx_strand_id
1 'polypeptide(L)'
;MIKPDWSESRELYEDFDRTIKNIGFETRVKFTKVYIAYMSKHGRNYVEVIPQQRGIKVYFRFPADFIKSSLKIEDISKKGHLANGISYVHISDPSQIPEAVRLSKESYKYLHKDVVG
;
A
#
# COMPACT_ATOMS: atom_id res chain seq x y z
N MET A 1 -4.52 8.20 13.41
CA MET A 1 -3.51 7.19 13.01
C MET A 1 -2.21 7.87 12.57
N ILE A 2 -2.26 8.84 11.66
CA ILE A 2 -1.14 9.78 11.48
C ILE A 2 -1.12 10.72 12.69
N LYS A 3 0.03 10.89 13.34
CA LYS A 3 0.13 11.81 14.49
C LYS A 3 0.18 13.28 14.01
N PRO A 4 -0.27 14.25 14.81
CA PRO A 4 -0.28 15.66 14.42
C PRO A 4 1.10 16.20 14.01
N ASP A 5 2.16 15.72 14.65
CA ASP A 5 3.57 16.09 14.43
C ASP A 5 4.23 15.37 13.23
N TRP A 6 3.51 14.49 12.52
CA TRP A 6 4.03 13.75 11.36
C TRP A 6 3.56 14.40 10.05
N SER A 7 3.90 15.68 9.84
CA SER A 7 3.48 16.45 8.67
C SER A 7 3.97 15.83 7.35
N GLU A 8 5.24 15.45 7.27
CA GLU A 8 5.82 14.80 6.07
C GLU A 8 5.08 13.51 5.71
N SER A 9 4.80 12.65 6.70
CA SER A 9 4.05 11.41 6.48
C SER A 9 2.60 11.67 6.09
N ARG A 10 2.01 12.79 6.54
CA ARG A 10 0.67 13.21 6.13
C ARG A 10 0.65 13.62 4.67
N GLU A 11 1.58 14.47 4.24
CA GLU A 11 1.69 14.92 2.85
C GLU A 11 1.92 13.74 1.91
N LEU A 12 2.86 12.85 2.25
CA LEU A 12 3.11 11.63 1.48
C LEU A 12 1.88 10.72 1.40
N TYR A 13 1.13 10.58 2.50
CA TYR A 13 -0.11 9.82 2.50
C TYR A 13 -1.18 10.47 1.61
N GLU A 14 -1.39 11.78 1.71
CA GLU A 14 -2.40 12.50 0.93
C GLU A 14 -2.10 12.44 -0.57
N ASP A 15 -0.83 12.55 -0.97
CA ASP A 15 -0.41 12.41 -2.35
C ASP A 15 -0.53 10.97 -2.87
N PHE A 16 -0.19 9.98 -2.04
CA PHE A 16 -0.41 8.58 -2.35
C PHE A 16 -1.91 8.27 -2.51
N ASP A 17 -2.74 8.73 -1.57
CA ASP A 17 -4.19 8.53 -1.54
C ASP A 17 -4.88 9.14 -2.77
N ARG A 18 -4.49 10.36 -3.14
CA ARG A 18 -4.98 11.01 -4.35
C ARG A 18 -4.61 10.21 -5.59
N THR A 19 -3.37 9.73 -5.68
CA THR A 19 -2.87 9.02 -6.87
C THR A 19 -3.49 7.63 -7.00
N ILE A 20 -3.54 6.86 -5.90
CA ILE A 20 -4.06 5.49 -5.92
C ILE A 20 -5.56 5.42 -6.21
N LYS A 21 -6.36 6.43 -5.84
CA LYS A 21 -7.79 6.48 -6.18
C LYS A 21 -8.07 6.66 -7.68
N ASN A 22 -7.05 7.05 -8.46
CA ASN A 22 -7.16 7.32 -9.90
C ASN A 22 -6.57 6.19 -10.79
N ILE A 23 -6.41 4.97 -10.25
CA ILE A 23 -5.70 3.87 -10.94
C ILE A 23 -6.53 3.05 -11.94
N GLY A 24 -7.76 3.48 -12.25
CA GLY A 24 -8.61 2.86 -13.26
C GLY A 24 -9.54 1.76 -12.75
N PHE A 25 -9.63 1.53 -11.44
CA PHE A 25 -10.62 0.65 -10.83
C PHE A 25 -11.16 1.24 -9.53
N GLU A 26 -12.41 0.91 -9.19
CA GLU A 26 -13.07 1.38 -7.97
C GLU A 26 -12.29 0.90 -6.74
N THR A 27 -11.98 1.86 -5.87
CA THR A 27 -11.24 1.64 -4.63
C THR A 27 -12.00 2.27 -3.47
N ARG A 28 -12.32 1.46 -2.47
CA ARG A 28 -12.89 1.93 -1.20
C ARG A 28 -11.78 2.07 -0.17
N VAL A 29 -11.80 3.16 0.59
CA VAL A 29 -10.80 3.44 1.62
C VAL A 29 -11.42 3.29 3.00
N LYS A 30 -10.80 2.48 3.86
CA LYS A 30 -11.24 2.24 5.23
C LYS A 30 -10.11 2.53 6.21
N PHE A 31 -10.35 3.47 7.12
CA PHE A 31 -9.46 3.75 8.23
C PHE A 31 -9.72 2.75 9.36
N THR A 32 -8.68 2.07 9.83
CA THR A 32 -8.75 1.20 11.01
C THR A 32 -7.94 1.80 12.16
N LYS A 33 -7.87 1.09 13.29
CA LYS A 33 -6.97 1.47 14.40
C LYS A 33 -5.49 1.29 14.07
N VAL A 34 -5.15 0.48 13.06
CA VAL A 34 -3.79 0.02 12.78
C VAL A 34 -3.26 0.49 11.43
N TYR A 35 -4.10 0.45 10.40
CA TYR A 35 -3.75 0.77 9.01
C TYR A 35 -4.92 1.44 8.27
N ILE A 36 -4.61 2.09 7.14
CA ILE A 36 -5.58 2.48 6.11
C ILE A 36 -5.66 1.35 5.11
N ALA A 37 -6.84 0.79 4.87
CA ALA A 37 -7.05 -0.23 3.85
C ALA A 37 -7.58 0.40 2.55
N TYR A 38 -6.96 0.00 1.44
CA TYR A 38 -7.45 0.21 0.09
C TYR A 38 -8.05 -1.10 -0.40
N MET A 39 -9.35 -1.06 -0.64
CA MET A 39 -10.19 -2.24 -0.86
C MET A 39 -10.74 -2.24 -2.28
N SER A 40 -10.79 -3.42 -2.90
CA SER A 40 -11.49 -3.59 -4.17
C SER A 40 -13.00 -3.52 -3.97
N LYS A 41 -13.74 -3.39 -5.08
CA LYS A 41 -15.21 -3.52 -5.09
C LYS A 41 -15.74 -4.83 -4.48
N HIS A 42 -14.90 -5.88 -4.43
CA HIS A 42 -15.21 -7.19 -3.83
C HIS A 42 -14.91 -7.26 -2.32
N GLY A 43 -14.53 -6.15 -1.70
CA GLY A 43 -14.27 -6.09 -0.26
C GLY A 43 -12.92 -6.66 0.18
N ARG A 44 -12.00 -6.94 -0.75
CA ARG A 44 -10.66 -7.44 -0.44
C ARG A 44 -9.66 -6.29 -0.34
N ASN A 45 -8.93 -6.18 0.77
CA ASN A 45 -7.86 -5.19 0.92
C ASN A 45 -6.69 -5.58 0.02
N TYR A 46 -6.42 -4.83 -1.03
CA TYR A 46 -5.28 -5.09 -1.92
C TYR A 46 -4.04 -4.29 -1.54
N VAL A 47 -4.20 -3.21 -0.77
CA VAL A 47 -3.10 -2.45 -0.17
C VAL A 47 -3.48 -2.03 1.23
N GLU A 48 -2.51 -2.03 2.13
CA GLU A 48 -2.61 -1.38 3.44
C GLU A 48 -1.50 -0.33 3.61
N VAL A 49 -1.85 0.82 4.19
CA VAL A 49 -0.88 1.90 4.48
C VAL A 49 -0.77 2.08 5.99
N ILE A 50 0.48 2.06 6.49
CA ILE A 50 0.80 2.38 7.88
C ILE A 50 1.73 3.59 7.91
N PRO A 51 1.22 4.76 8.35
CA PRO A 51 2.05 5.94 8.56
C PRO A 51 3.16 5.67 9.59
N GLN A 52 4.34 6.22 9.35
CA GLN A 52 5.47 6.19 10.25
C GLN A 52 5.83 7.62 10.67
N GLN A 53 6.73 7.78 11.63
CA GLN A 53 7.26 9.10 11.99
C GLN A 53 7.98 9.78 10.81
N ARG A 54 8.58 8.99 9.91
CA ARG A 54 9.27 9.47 8.71
C ARG A 54 8.75 8.72 7.50
N GLY A 55 7.68 9.23 6.89
CA GLY A 55 7.06 8.64 5.70
C GLY A 55 6.00 7.58 5.97
N ILE A 56 5.72 6.74 4.97
CA ILE A 56 4.65 5.74 5.02
C ILE A 56 5.13 4.37 4.54
N LYS A 57 4.61 3.30 5.17
CA LYS A 57 4.78 1.92 4.66
C LYS A 57 3.55 1.53 3.86
N VAL A 58 3.77 1.01 2.65
CA VAL A 58 2.71 0.51 1.77
C VAL A 58 2.87 -0.99 1.62
N TYR A 59 1.89 -1.74 2.09
CA TYR A 59 1.88 -3.19 2.17
C TYR A 59 1.15 -3.81 0.99
N PHE A 60 1.68 -4.92 0.48
CA PHE A 60 1.19 -5.63 -0.71
C PHE A 60 0.91 -7.10 -0.42
N ARG A 61 0.07 -7.71 -1.26
CA ARG A 61 -0.35 -9.11 -1.15
C ARG A 61 0.60 -10.11 -1.78
N PHE A 62 1.54 -9.66 -2.61
CA PHE A 62 2.49 -10.51 -3.31
C PHE A 62 3.81 -10.68 -2.54
N PRO A 63 4.55 -11.79 -2.74
CA PRO A 63 5.92 -11.98 -2.25
C PRO A 63 6.91 -10.95 -2.80
N ALA A 64 7.96 -10.60 -2.05
CA ALA A 64 8.88 -9.52 -2.44
C ALA A 64 9.61 -9.74 -3.79
N ASP A 65 9.77 -10.99 -4.22
CA ASP A 65 10.39 -11.40 -5.48
C ASP A 65 9.40 -11.50 -6.66
N PHE A 66 8.11 -11.25 -6.42
CA PHE A 66 7.06 -11.39 -7.43
C PHE A 66 7.24 -10.44 -8.64
N ILE A 67 7.77 -9.24 -8.40
CA ILE A 67 7.89 -8.22 -9.44
C ILE A 67 9.15 -7.37 -9.27
N LYS A 68 9.77 -7.02 -10.40
CA LYS A 68 10.87 -6.04 -10.41
C LYS A 68 10.35 -4.65 -10.04
N SER A 69 11.11 -3.95 -9.22
CA SER A 69 10.80 -2.59 -8.78
C SER A 69 12.07 -1.76 -8.64
N SER A 70 11.93 -0.44 -8.82
CA SER A 70 12.98 0.51 -8.44
C SER A 70 13.00 0.79 -6.93
N LEU A 71 11.95 0.42 -6.20
CA LEU A 71 11.91 0.49 -4.74
C LEU A 71 12.34 -0.84 -4.14
N LYS A 72 12.96 -0.77 -2.96
CA LYS A 72 13.26 -1.96 -2.17
C LYS A 72 11.96 -2.52 -1.57
N ILE A 73 11.57 -3.71 -2.02
CA ILE A 73 10.43 -4.45 -1.46
C ILE A 73 10.95 -5.32 -0.32
N GLU A 74 10.43 -5.11 0.88
CA GLU A 74 10.80 -5.86 2.08
C GLU A 74 9.87 -7.05 2.27
N ASP A 75 10.44 -8.25 2.41
CA ASP A 75 9.68 -9.46 2.77
C ASP A 75 9.43 -9.52 4.28
N ILE A 76 8.16 -9.68 4.64
CA ILE A 76 7.71 -9.85 6.03
C ILE A 76 6.80 -11.08 6.20
N SER A 77 6.71 -11.95 5.20
CA SER A 77 5.86 -13.15 5.20
C SER A 77 6.10 -14.08 6.40
N LYS A 78 7.32 -14.06 6.96
CA LYS A 78 7.72 -14.87 8.13
C LYS A 78 7.75 -14.09 9.45
N LYS A 79 7.31 -12.84 9.47
CA LYS A 79 7.33 -11.97 10.67
C LYS A 79 5.91 -11.71 11.14
N GLY A 80 5.68 -11.68 12.45
CA GLY A 80 4.40 -11.22 13.00
C GLY A 80 4.17 -9.74 12.68
N HIS A 81 3.03 -9.40 12.10
CA HIS A 81 2.65 -8.03 11.76
C HIS A 81 1.12 -7.89 11.73
N LEU A 82 0.64 -6.65 11.84
CA LEU A 82 -0.80 -6.36 11.98
C LEU A 82 -1.51 -6.04 10.66
N ALA A 83 -0.77 -5.86 9.57
CA ALA A 83 -1.33 -5.76 8.22
C ALA A 83 -1.54 -7.16 7.63
N ASN A 84 -2.30 -7.26 6.55
CA ASN A 84 -2.50 -8.54 5.87
C ASN A 84 -1.56 -8.73 4.67
N GLY A 85 -0.88 -7.67 4.22
CA GLY A 85 0.12 -7.73 3.17
C GLY A 85 1.43 -8.35 3.66
N ILE A 86 2.00 -9.26 2.86
CA ILE A 86 3.19 -10.06 3.20
C ILE A 86 4.51 -9.42 2.76
N SER A 87 4.44 -8.28 2.06
CA SER A 87 5.59 -7.46 1.70
C SER A 87 5.23 -5.98 1.79
N TYR A 88 6.23 -5.11 1.84
CA TYR A 88 5.99 -3.66 1.82
C TYR A 88 7.13 -2.86 1.18
N VAL A 89 6.84 -1.62 0.79
CA VAL A 89 7.85 -0.59 0.51
C VAL A 89 7.72 0.55 1.52
N HIS A 90 8.84 1.21 1.83
CA HIS A 90 8.86 2.43 2.62
C HIS A 90 9.01 3.63 1.67
N ILE A 91 8.05 4.54 1.72
CA ILE A 91 8.05 5.81 0.99
C ILE A 91 8.47 6.90 1.97
N SER A 92 9.54 7.61 1.64
CA SER A 92 10.05 8.78 2.36
C SER A 92 10.21 10.01 1.46
N ASP A 93 10.01 9.86 0.15
CA ASP A 93 10.11 10.92 -0.84
C ASP A 93 8.94 10.85 -1.86
N PRO A 94 8.34 12.00 -2.24
CA PRO A 94 7.22 12.01 -3.19
C PRO A 94 7.51 11.34 -4.55
N SER A 95 8.77 11.36 -5.02
CA SER A 95 9.19 10.72 -6.27
C SER A 95 9.02 9.20 -6.28
N GLN A 96 8.86 8.58 -5.10
CA GLN A 96 8.64 7.13 -4.95
C GLN A 96 7.16 6.74 -5.11
N ILE A 97 6.23 7.70 -5.02
CA ILE A 97 4.78 7.45 -5.08
C ILE A 97 4.35 6.79 -6.39
N PRO A 98 4.80 7.21 -7.59
CA PRO A 98 4.39 6.58 -8.84
C PRO A 98 4.70 5.08 -8.88
N GLU A 99 5.87 4.68 -8.39
CA GLU A 99 6.25 3.27 -8.34
C GLU A 99 5.43 2.49 -7.30
N ALA A 100 5.21 3.05 -6.11
CA ALA A 100 4.36 2.43 -5.10
C ALA A 100 2.90 2.25 -5.59
N VAL A 101 2.37 3.20 -6.36
CA VAL A 101 1.05 3.09 -7.00
C VAL A 101 1.05 2.01 -8.08
N ARG A 102 2.12 1.89 -8.88
CA ARG A 102 2.27 0.78 -9.84
C ARG A 102 2.24 -0.57 -9.11
N LEU A 103 3.01 -0.72 -8.03
CA LEU A 103 3.00 -1.93 -7.20
C LEU A 103 1.62 -2.19 -6.58
N SER A 104 0.88 -1.14 -6.19
CA SER A 104 -0.49 -1.26 -5.67
C SER A 104 -1.45 -1.88 -6.70
N LYS A 105 -1.32 -1.49 -7.98
CA LYS A 105 -2.07 -2.11 -9.09
C LYS A 105 -1.72 -3.59 -9.25
N GLU A 106 -0.46 -3.95 -9.10
CA GLU A 106 -0.02 -5.36 -9.20
C GLU A 106 -0.48 -6.19 -8.00
N SER A 107 -0.55 -5.59 -6.82
CA SER A 107 -1.15 -6.20 -5.63
C SER A 107 -2.63 -6.47 -5.82
N TYR A 108 -3.37 -5.54 -6.44
CA TYR A 108 -4.76 -5.76 -6.85
C TYR A 108 -4.87 -6.95 -7.80
N LYS A 109 -4.09 -6.99 -8.89
CA LYS A 109 -4.12 -8.10 -9.85
C LYS A 109 -3.79 -9.43 -9.18
N TYR A 110 -2.77 -9.45 -8.33
CA TYR A 110 -2.34 -10.63 -7.59
C TYR A 110 -3.45 -11.21 -6.72
N LEU A 111 -4.16 -10.33 -5.99
CA LEU A 111 -5.24 -10.72 -5.08
C LEU A 111 -6.51 -11.21 -5.80
N HIS A 112 -6.67 -10.88 -7.08
CA HIS A 112 -7.87 -11.21 -7.87
C HIS A 112 -7.58 -12.16 -9.03
N LYS A 113 -6.45 -12.86 -9.02
CA LYS A 113 -6.13 -13.90 -10.03
C LYS A 113 -7.22 -14.98 -10.12
N ASP A 114 -7.97 -15.18 -9.05
CA ASP A 114 -9.09 -16.12 -8.92
C ASP A 114 -10.43 -15.58 -9.45
N VAL A 115 -10.55 -14.27 -9.73
CA VAL A 115 -11.81 -13.61 -10.13
C VAL A 115 -11.74 -13.05 -11.56
N VAL A 116 -10.54 -12.84 -12.10
CA VAL A 116 -10.32 -12.30 -13.46
C VAL A 116 -10.00 -13.43 -14.47
N GLY A 117 -10.31 -14.68 -14.12
CA GLY A 117 -10.25 -15.85 -14.99
C GLY A 117 -11.58 -16.15 -15.66
#